data_AF-A0A524C3F1-F1
#
_entry.id   AF-A0A524C3F1-F1
#
_cell.length_a   1.000
_cell.length_b   1.000
_cell.length_c   1.000
_cell.angle_alpha   90.00
_cell.angle_beta   90.00
_cell.angle_gamma   90.00
#
_symmetry.space_group_name_H-M   'P 1'
#
loop_
_entity.id
_entity.type
_entity.pdbx_description
1 polymer ?
#
loop_
_entity_poly.entity_id
_entity_poly.type
_entity_poly.pdbx_seq_one_letter_code
_entity_poly.pdbx_strand_id
1 'polypeptide(L)'
;AIYKSLLIDIVWIEEAHRGRGYGRALVSEAERIAQSNGCISAQTSSYSFQAPEFYQALGYEVFGEFDGYPDGIKKYYLGKTL
;
A
#
# COMPACT_ATOMS: atom_id res chain seq x y z
N ALA A 1 -8.37 -5.36 -18.36
CA ALA A 1 -6.94 -5.00 -18.33
C ALA A 1 -6.09 -6.27 -18.29
N ILE A 2 -4.92 -6.28 -18.94
CA ILE A 2 -4.04 -7.46 -19.03
C ILE A 2 -3.54 -7.89 -17.65
N TYR A 3 -3.27 -6.93 -16.75
CA TYR A 3 -2.61 -7.20 -15.46
C TYR A 3 -3.55 -7.54 -14.30
N LYS A 4 -4.85 -7.23 -14.39
CA LYS A 4 -5.86 -7.46 -13.33
C LYS A 4 -5.35 -7.15 -11.91
N SER A 5 -4.75 -5.97 -11.71
CA SER A 5 -4.12 -5.59 -10.44
C SER A 5 -4.41 -4.13 -10.11
N LEU A 6 -4.60 -3.83 -8.83
CA LEU A 6 -4.67 -2.47 -8.28
C LEU A 6 -3.25 -1.97 -8.00
N LEU A 7 -2.90 -0.77 -8.46
CA LEU A 7 -1.73 -0.04 -7.98
C LEU A 7 -2.20 1.11 -7.09
N ILE A 8 -1.85 1.07 -5.81
CA ILE A 8 -2.04 2.20 -4.91
C ILE A 8 -0.78 3.06 -5.00
N ASP A 9 -0.91 4.22 -5.64
CA ASP A 9 0.21 5.15 -5.83
C ASP A 9 0.42 6.02 -4.59
N ILE A 10 -0.64 6.67 -4.10
CA ILE A 10 -0.59 7.58 -2.95
C ILE A 10 -1.82 7.39 -2.06
N VAL A 11 -1.58 7.31 -0.74
CA VAL A 11 -2.61 7.47 0.31
C VAL A 11 -2.14 8.56 1.25
N TRP A 12 -3.02 9.50 1.58
CA TRP A 12 -2.71 10.59 2.49
C TRP A 12 -3.83 10.78 3.50
N ILE A 13 -3.45 10.94 4.76
CA ILE A 13 -4.32 11.31 5.86
C ILE A 13 -3.69 12.51 6.56
N GLU A 14 -4.47 13.57 6.68
CA GLU A 14 -4.11 14.74 7.47
C GLU A 14 -3.75 14.33 8.90
N GLU A 15 -2.72 14.94 9.47
CA GLU A 15 -2.12 14.54 10.74
C GLU A 15 -3.14 14.47 11.89
N ALA A 16 -4.02 15.45 12.01
CA ALA A 16 -5.08 15.51 13.04
C ALA A 16 -6.09 14.34 12.97
N HIS A 17 -6.14 13.64 11.83
CA HIS A 17 -7.06 12.54 11.55
C HIS A 17 -6.38 11.16 11.58
N ARG A 18 -5.07 11.08 11.81
CA ARG A 18 -4.35 9.80 11.93
C ARG A 18 -4.74 9.04 13.19
N GLY A 19 -4.49 7.72 13.19
CA GLY A 19 -4.83 6.84 14.31
C GLY A 19 -6.32 6.49 14.47
N ARG A 20 -7.19 7.03 13.61
CA ARG A 20 -8.66 6.81 13.67
C ARG A 20 -9.18 5.76 12.68
N GLY A 21 -8.29 5.05 12.00
CA GLY A 21 -8.64 3.99 11.04
C GLY A 21 -8.96 4.46 9.61
N TYR A 22 -8.91 5.76 9.31
CA TYR A 22 -9.24 6.25 7.96
C TYR A 22 -8.34 5.71 6.86
N GLY A 23 -7.04 5.53 7.12
CA GLY A 23 -6.13 4.91 6.14
C GLY A 23 -6.59 3.51 5.76
N ARG A 24 -6.95 2.68 6.74
CA ARG A 24 -7.51 1.33 6.51
C ARG A 24 -8.81 1.42 5.70
N ALA A 25 -9.71 2.33 6.06
CA ALA A 25 -10.97 2.51 5.34
C ALA A 25 -10.76 2.88 3.86
N LEU A 26 -9.83 3.80 3.56
CA LEU A 26 -9.50 4.18 2.18
C LEU A 26 -8.91 3.00 1.38
N VAL A 27 -7.93 2.29 1.94
CA VAL A 27 -7.30 1.16 1.25
C VAL A 27 -8.30 0.02 1.03
N SER A 28 -9.09 -0.34 2.05
CA SER A 28 -10.10 -1.38 1.93
C SER A 28 -11.18 -1.04 0.90
N GLU A 29 -11.59 0.23 0.78
CA GLU A 29 -12.55 0.63 -0.24
C GLU A 29 -11.94 0.58 -1.65
N ALA A 30 -10.68 0.97 -1.80
CA ALA A 30 -9.96 0.81 -3.08
C ALA A 30 -9.82 -0.67 -3.48
N GLU A 31 -9.49 -1.55 -2.54
CA GLU A 31 -9.44 -3.01 -2.75
C GLU A 31 -10.81 -3.55 -3.18
N ARG A 32 -11.89 -3.16 -2.50
CA ARG A 32 -13.27 -3.56 -2.84
C ARG A 32 -13.64 -3.15 -4.26
N ILE A 33 -13.33 -1.91 -4.65
CA ILE A 33 -13.55 -1.41 -6.01
C ILE A 33 -12.73 -2.23 -7.01
N ALA A 34 -11.46 -2.52 -6.71
CA ALA A 34 -10.58 -3.30 -7.58
C ALA A 34 -11.10 -4.73 -7.79
N GLN A 35 -11.50 -5.42 -6.72
CA GLN A 35 -12.12 -6.76 -6.79
C GLN A 35 -13.39 -6.74 -7.64
N SER A 36 -14.26 -5.73 -7.47
CA SER A 36 -15.48 -5.60 -8.28
C SER A 36 -15.21 -5.37 -9.78
N ASN A 37 -14.02 -4.86 -10.12
CA ASN A 37 -13.52 -4.71 -11.49
C ASN A 37 -12.70 -5.91 -11.98
N GLY A 38 -12.66 -7.01 -11.20
CA GLY A 38 -11.97 -8.25 -11.56
C GLY A 38 -10.45 -8.21 -11.35
N CYS A 39 -9.94 -7.32 -10.51
CA CYS A 39 -8.55 -7.39 -10.05
C CYS A 39 -8.38 -8.55 -9.06
N ILE A 40 -7.25 -9.22 -9.13
CA ILE A 40 -6.90 -10.39 -8.31
C ILE A 40 -5.73 -10.11 -7.36
N SER A 41 -5.11 -8.94 -7.49
CA SER A 41 -4.00 -8.51 -6.65
C SER A 41 -3.98 -7.00 -6.49
N ALA A 42 -3.28 -6.54 -5.47
CA ALA A 42 -2.94 -5.14 -5.25
C ALA A 42 -1.44 -4.99 -4.98
N GLN A 43 -0.89 -3.85 -5.37
CA GLN A 43 0.51 -3.49 -5.19
C GLN A 43 0.63 -2.03 -4.76
N THR A 44 1.70 -1.73 -4.04
CA THR A 44 2.08 -0.36 -3.67
C THR A 44 3.57 -0.27 -3.40
N SER A 45 4.06 0.94 -3.12
CA SER A 45 5.38 1.14 -2.56
C SER A 45 5.33 2.14 -1.42
N SER A 46 6.15 1.93 -0.39
CA SER A 46 6.25 2.83 0.75
C SER A 46 7.71 3.06 1.09
N TYR A 47 8.11 4.31 1.28
CA TYR A 47 9.39 4.60 1.89
C TYR A 47 9.40 4.21 3.38
N SER A 48 10.57 3.99 3.96
CA SER A 48 10.74 3.65 5.38
C SER A 48 10.11 4.68 6.33
N PHE A 49 10.06 5.95 5.93
CA PHE A 49 9.41 7.03 6.69
C PHE A 49 7.90 7.19 6.39
N GLN A 50 7.33 6.40 5.48
CA GLN A 50 5.91 6.45 5.08
C GLN A 50 5.07 5.32 5.67
N ALA A 51 5.59 4.62 6.69
CA ALA A 51 4.94 3.52 7.39
C ALA A 51 4.61 2.29 6.51
N PRO A 52 5.62 1.55 6.00
CA PRO A 52 5.38 0.29 5.30
C PRO A 52 4.59 -0.73 6.15
N GLU A 53 4.72 -0.65 7.48
CA GLU A 53 4.05 -1.51 8.46
C GLU A 53 2.53 -1.32 8.43
N PHE A 54 2.05 -0.15 7.99
CA PHE A 54 0.62 0.10 7.79
C PHE A 54 0.05 -0.87 6.75
N TYR A 55 0.70 -1.01 5.60
CA TYR A 55 0.26 -1.92 4.55
C TYR A 55 0.43 -3.39 4.96
N GLN A 56 1.50 -3.72 5.70
CA GLN A 56 1.69 -5.06 6.25
C GLN A 56 0.55 -5.45 7.21
N ALA A 57 0.07 -4.52 8.04
CA ALA A 57 -1.10 -4.73 8.90
C ALA A 57 -2.44 -4.85 8.14
N LEU A 58 -2.44 -4.61 6.83
CA LEU A 58 -3.55 -4.86 5.91
C LEU A 58 -3.40 -6.18 5.14
N GLY A 59 -2.35 -6.95 5.41
CA GLY A 59 -2.06 -8.22 4.75
C GLY A 59 -1.22 -8.10 3.48
N TYR A 60 -0.56 -6.96 3.25
CA TYR A 60 0.44 -6.86 2.20
C TYR A 60 1.78 -7.47 2.65
N GLU A 61 2.46 -8.11 1.72
CA GLU A 61 3.78 -8.70 1.92
C GLU A 61 4.83 -7.89 1.15
N VAL A 62 6.01 -7.69 1.76
CA VAL A 62 7.15 -7.07 1.10
C VAL A 62 7.77 -8.08 0.15
N PHE A 63 7.84 -7.76 -1.14
CA PHE A 63 8.49 -8.61 -2.15
C PHE A 63 9.76 -7.99 -2.73
N GLY A 64 10.02 -6.71 -2.43
CA GLY A 64 11.20 -6.00 -2.89
C GLY A 64 11.58 -4.87 -1.95
N GLU A 65 12.87 -4.60 -1.88
CA GLU A 65 13.46 -3.49 -1.14
C GLU A 65 14.50 -2.81 -2.04
N PHE A 66 14.56 -1.48 -1.95
CA PHE A 66 15.65 -0.69 -2.52
C PHE A 66 16.20 0.22 -1.43
N ASP A 67 17.48 0.04 -1.11
CA ASP A 67 18.21 0.70 -0.01
C ASP A 67 19.29 1.68 -0.50
N GLY A 68 19.30 1.98 -1.81
CA GLY A 68 20.28 2.88 -2.43
C GLY A 68 20.07 4.37 -2.16
N TYR A 69 19.28 4.74 -1.14
CA TYR A 69 19.05 6.14 -0.77
C TYR A 69 19.97 6.58 0.38
N PRO A 70 20.27 7.89 0.48
CA PRO A 70 20.98 8.44 1.63
C PRO A 70 20.29 8.16 2.96
N ASP A 71 21.03 8.32 4.06
CA ASP A 71 20.52 8.30 5.44
C ASP A 71 19.80 7.00 5.84
N GLY A 72 20.12 5.89 5.17
CA GLY A 72 19.49 4.59 5.43
C GLY A 72 18.02 4.53 5.02
N ILE A 73 17.56 5.46 4.18
CA ILE A 73 16.20 5.43 3.62
C ILE A 73 16.05 4.20 2.74
N LYS A 74 14.92 3.53 2.88
CA LYS A 74 14.56 2.36 2.07
C LYS A 74 13.24 2.60 1.37
N LYS A 75 13.07 2.01 0.20
CA LYS A 75 11.78 1.88 -0.47
C LYS A 75 11.36 0.42 -0.49
N TYR A 76 10.21 0.14 0.08
CA TYR A 76 9.60 -1.18 0.09
C TYR A 76 8.57 -1.28 -1.03
N TYR A 77 8.60 -2.39 -1.76
CA TYR A 77 7.57 -2.77 -2.72
C TYR A 77 6.72 -3.87 -2.09
N LEU A 78 5.40 -3.63 -2.03
CA LEU A 78 4.48 -4.49 -1.31
C LEU A 78 3.36 -4.99 -2.22
N GLY A 79 2.95 -6.24 -2.04
CA GLY A 79 1.91 -6.90 -2.81
C GLY A 79 0.93 -7.67 -1.93
N LYS A 80 -0.30 -7.83 -2.40
CA LYS A 80 -1.35 -8.58 -1.73
C LYS A 80 -2.23 -9.28 -2.76
N THR A 81 -2.57 -10.54 -2.52
CA THR A 81 -3.65 -11.22 -3.26
C THR A 81 -4.99 -10.73 -2.71
N LEU A 82 -5.90 -10.32 -3.61
CA LEU A 82 -7.23 -9.81 -3.26
C LEU A 82 -8.29 -10.92 -3.25
#